data_AF-A0A1B8RYW8-F1
#
_entry.id   AF-A0A1B8RYW8-F1
#
_cell.length_a   1.000
_cell.length_b   1.000
_cell.length_c   1.000
_cell.angle_alpha   90.00
_cell.angle_beta   90.00
_cell.angle_gamma   90.00
#
_symmetry.space_group_name_H-M   'P 1'
#
loop_
_entity.id
_entity.type
_entity.pdbx_description
1 polymer ?
#
loop_
_entity_poly.entity_id
_entity_poly.type
_entity_poly.pdbx_seq_one_letter_code
_entity_poly.pdbx_strand_id
1 'polypeptide(L)'
;MALPVIASLWVGAELSWLEQLCLKSFADNGHEVVLFTYDEVKGVPEGVRVADANEILPADRIIRHAKTGSPAYHADVFRLHMLRQTDYVWADTDAYCCQPWDIKGKHFHGWISDKKPMVNNGVLRLPKTSKTLQAMLKFTSDEYPIPPWYSAEKQAELQALKDAGQGVHVSLLPWGVWGPDALTWFLQETGEISNSKPGHVIYPVPFKQAGVVLNPNRRNQAAKHIRRDTLSIHFWGRRFRNIATKYGGVPPEGCYVHELLAKHGIDAEETRHLLQPVPETEVSMTEVIDPETLDFSMFSDQDVANILLQRSELASSGQTIRDWLAGDEQLLLDEARTQREHILHESIRIAERECQFFLKSADAIAPKCSADIGCGYAFASLVLHRRYGCDVVLIDIEEGSSRHFGFEGEGAGYTSLETARAFLAGNGVPADKITCLNPKSQDTAALGSFDLVISLASCGFHYPVGTYDGLFRSQINDGGGIVLDIRKGSGGIGAMKTYGAVDVLAKHGKYSTVLTRVGQGA
;
A
#
# COMPACT_ATOMS: atom_id res chain seq x y z
N MET A 1 -29.79 -16.26 27.83
CA MET A 1 -28.36 -15.88 27.94
C MET A 1 -28.15 -14.63 27.11
N ALA A 2 -27.34 -13.68 27.56
CA ALA A 2 -27.01 -12.50 26.78
C ALA A 2 -26.28 -12.92 25.49
N LEU A 3 -26.53 -12.19 24.39
CA LEU A 3 -25.82 -12.38 23.13
C LEU A 3 -24.33 -12.04 23.30
N PRO A 4 -23.42 -12.66 22.51
CA PRO A 4 -22.01 -12.34 22.57
C PRO A 4 -21.73 -10.89 22.20
N VAL A 5 -20.73 -10.28 22.84
CA VAL A 5 -20.17 -8.99 22.41
C VAL A 5 -19.41 -9.18 21.12
N ILE A 6 -19.64 -8.29 20.15
CA ILE A 6 -18.99 -8.29 18.84
C ILE A 6 -17.89 -7.23 18.84
N ALA A 7 -16.71 -7.58 18.36
CA ALA A 7 -15.57 -6.70 18.31
C ALA A 7 -14.96 -6.63 16.91
N SER A 8 -14.59 -5.42 16.49
CA SER A 8 -13.95 -5.13 15.20
C SER A 8 -12.81 -4.14 15.40
N LEU A 9 -11.90 -4.05 14.42
CA LEU A 9 -10.86 -3.02 14.36
C LEU A 9 -11.07 -2.14 13.13
N TRP A 10 -10.96 -0.83 13.31
CA TRP A 10 -10.84 0.10 12.19
C TRP A 10 -9.54 0.91 12.26
N VAL A 11 -8.88 1.03 11.11
CA VAL A 11 -7.66 1.84 10.94
C VAL A 11 -7.87 2.79 9.76
N GLY A 12 -8.41 3.97 10.07
CA GLY A 12 -8.71 5.04 9.12
C GLY A 12 -9.50 6.15 9.80
N ALA A 13 -9.58 7.32 9.17
CA ALA A 13 -10.21 8.50 9.78
C ALA A 13 -11.75 8.47 9.77
N GLU A 14 -12.37 7.66 8.91
CA GLU A 14 -13.82 7.66 8.70
C GLU A 14 -14.31 6.28 8.22
N LEU A 15 -15.50 5.87 8.66
CA LEU A 15 -16.17 4.65 8.20
C LEU A 15 -17.04 4.93 6.97
N SER A 16 -16.92 4.09 5.93
CA SER A 16 -17.87 4.15 4.82
C SER A 16 -19.20 3.52 5.19
N TRP A 17 -20.25 3.77 4.39
CA TRP A 17 -21.56 3.17 4.59
C TRP A 17 -21.52 1.64 4.67
N LEU A 18 -20.52 0.96 4.08
CA LEU A 18 -20.36 -0.49 4.20
C LEU A 18 -20.05 -0.90 5.63
N GLU A 19 -19.09 -0.21 6.25
CA GLU A 19 -18.71 -0.48 7.63
C GLU A 19 -19.81 -0.08 8.60
N GLN A 20 -20.45 1.06 8.34
CA GLN A 20 -21.60 1.52 9.11
C GLN A 20 -22.74 0.52 9.08
N LEU A 21 -23.10 0.03 7.88
CA LEU A 21 -24.13 -0.99 7.70
C LEU A 21 -23.82 -2.27 8.49
N CYS A 22 -22.59 -2.76 8.40
CA CYS A 22 -22.20 -4.00 9.08
C CYS A 22 -22.23 -3.83 10.61
N LEU A 23 -21.62 -2.78 11.15
CA LEU A 23 -21.61 -2.53 12.60
C LEU A 23 -23.02 -2.27 13.16
N LYS A 24 -23.81 -1.43 12.47
CA LYS A 24 -25.20 -1.13 12.85
C LYS A 24 -26.07 -2.37 12.82
N SER A 25 -25.84 -3.29 11.88
CA SER A 25 -26.61 -4.53 11.81
C SER A 25 -26.44 -5.40 13.05
N PHE A 26 -25.28 -5.40 13.71
CA PHE A 26 -25.11 -6.13 14.98
C PHE A 26 -25.86 -5.47 16.13
N ALA A 27 -25.74 -4.14 16.25
CA ALA A 27 -26.44 -3.37 17.28
C ALA A 27 -27.96 -3.54 17.17
N ASP A 28 -28.52 -3.49 15.94
CA ASP A 28 -29.95 -3.69 15.69
C ASP A 28 -30.43 -5.12 15.94
N ASN A 29 -29.52 -6.09 15.94
CA ASN A 29 -29.79 -7.48 16.35
C ASN A 29 -29.54 -7.71 17.86
N GLY A 30 -29.31 -6.66 18.64
CA GLY A 30 -29.21 -6.72 20.10
C GLY A 30 -27.84 -7.12 20.65
N HIS A 31 -26.79 -7.10 19.82
CA HIS A 31 -25.42 -7.30 20.28
C HIS A 31 -24.85 -6.01 20.87
N GLU A 32 -24.05 -6.12 21.94
CA GLU A 32 -23.07 -5.07 22.25
C GLU A 32 -21.98 -5.11 21.17
N VAL A 33 -21.64 -3.94 20.62
CA VAL A 33 -20.63 -3.80 19.56
C VAL A 33 -19.50 -2.90 20.05
N VAL A 34 -18.26 -3.37 19.89
CA VAL A 34 -17.04 -2.66 20.25
C VAL A 34 -16.20 -2.45 19.00
N LEU A 35 -16.02 -1.21 18.61
CA LEU A 35 -15.10 -0.82 17.55
C LEU A 35 -13.79 -0.32 18.18
N PHE A 36 -12.73 -1.10 18.02
CA PHE A 36 -11.40 -0.67 18.41
C PHE A 36 -10.81 0.26 17.34
N THR A 37 -10.24 1.38 17.79
CA THR A 37 -9.57 2.36 16.92
C THR A 37 -8.30 2.86 17.61
N TYR A 38 -7.29 3.24 16.83
CA TYR A 38 -6.07 3.88 17.36
C TYR A 38 -6.20 5.40 17.46
N ASP A 39 -7.07 5.97 16.62
CA ASP A 39 -7.34 7.40 16.50
C ASP A 39 -8.85 7.65 16.55
N GLU A 40 -9.25 8.92 16.57
CA GLU A 40 -10.65 9.32 16.41
C GLU A 40 -11.17 8.93 15.02
N VAL A 41 -12.39 8.38 14.96
CA VAL A 41 -13.01 7.89 13.73
C VAL A 41 -14.39 8.51 13.55
N LYS A 42 -14.62 9.09 12.38
CA LYS A 42 -15.92 9.65 11.97
C LYS A 42 -16.87 8.57 11.45
N GLY A 43 -18.18 8.81 11.61
CA GLY A 43 -19.23 7.95 11.06
C GLY A 43 -19.49 6.66 11.85
N VAL A 44 -19.13 6.59 13.13
CA VAL A 44 -19.47 5.43 13.98
C VAL A 44 -20.99 5.41 14.25
N PRO A 45 -21.72 4.33 13.91
CA PRO A 45 -23.17 4.27 14.11
C PRO A 45 -23.59 4.28 15.58
N GLU A 46 -24.81 4.77 15.86
CA GLU A 46 -25.42 4.64 17.17
C GLU A 46 -25.50 3.17 17.64
N GLY A 47 -25.22 2.93 18.91
CA GLY A 47 -25.18 1.58 19.50
C GLY A 47 -23.82 0.89 19.40
N VAL A 48 -22.84 1.51 18.75
CA VAL A 48 -21.45 1.02 18.67
C VAL A 48 -20.58 1.78 19.66
N ARG A 49 -19.94 1.04 20.58
CA ARG A 49 -18.99 1.61 21.53
C ARG A 49 -17.59 1.67 20.90
N VAL A 50 -16.93 2.82 20.99
CA VAL A 50 -15.51 2.96 20.59
C VAL A 50 -14.60 2.63 21.78
N ALA A 51 -13.49 1.94 21.51
CA ALA A 51 -12.47 1.61 22.51
C ALA A 51 -11.06 1.78 21.93
N ASP A 52 -10.06 2.07 22.77
CA ASP A 52 -8.68 2.26 22.34
C ASP A 52 -8.05 0.91 21.95
N ALA A 53 -7.60 0.81 20.70
CA ALA A 53 -6.92 -0.38 20.17
C ALA A 53 -5.59 -0.67 20.90
N ASN A 54 -4.95 0.34 21.51
CA ASN A 54 -3.74 0.16 22.31
C ASN A 54 -3.96 -0.71 23.54
N GLU A 55 -5.21 -0.85 24.03
CA GLU A 55 -5.53 -1.76 25.15
C GLU A 55 -5.33 -3.23 24.78
N ILE A 56 -5.46 -3.58 23.49
CA ILE A 56 -5.35 -4.95 22.99
C ILE A 56 -3.97 -5.22 22.38
N LEU A 57 -3.54 -4.32 21.50
CA LEU A 57 -2.27 -4.41 20.79
C LEU A 57 -1.71 -2.99 20.63
N PRO A 58 -0.85 -2.55 21.57
CA PRO A 58 -0.10 -1.31 21.41
C PRO A 58 0.64 -1.33 20.08
N ALA A 59 0.50 -0.27 19.28
CA ALA A 59 1.14 -0.19 17.99
C ALA A 59 1.68 1.22 17.76
N ASP A 60 3.00 1.35 17.76
CA ASP A 60 3.69 2.50 17.20
C ASP A 60 3.61 2.51 15.66
N ARG A 61 3.39 1.33 15.05
CA ARG A 61 3.28 1.13 13.61
C ARG A 61 2.28 0.04 13.24
N ILE A 62 1.41 0.32 12.27
CA ILE A 62 0.46 -0.65 11.70
C ILE A 62 1.14 -1.49 10.61
N ILE A 63 1.10 -2.83 10.75
CA ILE A 63 1.63 -3.76 9.75
C ILE A 63 0.71 -3.80 8.52
N ARG A 64 1.25 -3.42 7.35
CA ARG A 64 0.49 -3.36 6.09
C ARG A 64 1.08 -4.28 5.02
N HIS A 65 0.23 -4.85 4.19
CA HIS A 65 0.63 -5.68 3.05
C HIS A 65 1.41 -4.87 2.01
N ALA A 66 2.60 -5.32 1.60
CA ALA A 66 3.54 -4.50 0.84
C ALA A 66 3.01 -4.06 -0.54
N LYS A 67 2.26 -4.94 -1.24
CA LYS A 67 1.69 -4.61 -2.56
C LYS A 67 0.37 -3.82 -2.53
N THR A 68 -0.35 -3.81 -1.41
CA THR A 68 -1.75 -3.33 -1.40
C THR A 68 -2.02 -2.24 -0.37
N GLY A 69 -1.08 -1.98 0.54
CA GLY A 69 -1.25 -1.03 1.66
C GLY A 69 -2.29 -1.48 2.70
N SER A 70 -2.90 -2.65 2.51
CA SER A 70 -3.96 -3.17 3.37
C SER A 70 -3.44 -3.43 4.79
N PRO A 71 -4.12 -2.94 5.84
CA PRO A 71 -3.80 -3.24 7.24
C PRO A 71 -4.25 -4.65 7.66
N ALA A 72 -4.64 -5.53 6.72
CA ALA A 72 -5.18 -6.86 7.03
C ALA A 72 -4.26 -7.70 7.92
N TYR A 73 -2.94 -7.63 7.75
CA TYR A 73 -2.00 -8.35 8.63
C TYR A 73 -2.02 -7.82 10.06
N HIS A 74 -2.13 -6.50 10.24
CA HIS A 74 -2.31 -5.92 11.56
C HIS A 74 -3.62 -6.38 12.20
N ALA A 75 -4.72 -6.37 11.44
CA ALA A 75 -6.01 -6.88 11.89
C ALA A 75 -5.93 -8.38 12.25
N ASP A 76 -5.14 -9.17 11.50
CA ASP A 76 -4.92 -10.58 11.80
C ASP A 76 -4.27 -10.79 13.17
N VAL A 77 -3.22 -10.03 13.49
CA VAL A 77 -2.57 -10.10 14.81
C VAL A 77 -3.46 -9.53 15.91
N PHE A 78 -4.07 -8.36 15.68
CA PHE A 78 -4.97 -7.71 16.63
C PHE A 78 -6.10 -8.64 17.05
N ARG A 79 -6.75 -9.32 16.09
CA ARG A 79 -7.82 -10.29 16.33
C ARG A 79 -7.38 -11.38 17.31
N LEU A 80 -6.20 -11.96 17.11
CA LEU A 80 -5.69 -13.03 17.99
C LEU A 80 -5.41 -12.51 19.39
N HIS A 81 -4.82 -11.32 19.51
CA HIS A 81 -4.57 -10.66 20.78
C HIS A 81 -5.86 -10.31 21.52
N MET A 82 -6.90 -9.89 20.79
CA MET A 82 -8.23 -9.61 21.34
C MET A 82 -8.90 -10.88 21.87
N LEU A 83 -8.85 -11.98 21.11
CA LEU A 83 -9.39 -13.28 21.53
C LEU A 83 -8.65 -13.86 22.75
N ARG A 84 -7.35 -13.56 22.90
CA ARG A 84 -6.58 -13.94 24.10
C ARG A 84 -7.05 -13.19 25.34
N GLN A 85 -7.40 -11.92 25.20
CA GLN A 85 -7.64 -11.00 26.31
C GLN A 85 -9.12 -10.94 26.72
N THR A 86 -10.03 -11.09 25.75
CA THR A 86 -11.47 -10.93 25.93
C THR A 86 -12.24 -12.22 25.63
N ASP A 87 -13.54 -12.23 25.90
CA ASP A 87 -14.46 -13.32 25.48
C ASP A 87 -15.34 -12.91 24.29
N TYR A 88 -14.95 -11.85 23.59
CA TYR A 88 -15.67 -11.28 22.46
C TYR A 88 -15.58 -12.16 21.21
N VAL A 89 -16.46 -11.91 20.25
CA VAL A 89 -16.43 -12.52 18.93
C VAL A 89 -15.90 -11.49 17.94
N TRP A 90 -14.86 -11.84 17.20
CA TRP A 90 -14.39 -11.00 16.11
C TRP A 90 -15.34 -11.04 14.93
N ALA A 91 -15.62 -9.87 14.36
CA ALA A 91 -16.20 -9.71 13.04
C ALA A 91 -15.42 -8.63 12.28
N ASP A 92 -15.04 -8.90 11.03
CA ASP A 92 -14.51 -7.87 10.14
C ASP A 92 -15.58 -6.79 9.93
N THR A 93 -15.15 -5.56 9.69
CA THR A 93 -16.08 -4.42 9.51
C THR A 93 -16.91 -4.52 8.22
N ASP A 94 -16.70 -5.53 7.39
CA ASP A 94 -17.51 -5.88 6.22
C ASP A 94 -18.32 -7.19 6.40
N ALA A 95 -18.49 -7.65 7.64
CA ALA A 95 -19.36 -8.77 8.01
C ALA A 95 -20.72 -8.27 8.52
N TYR A 96 -21.78 -8.50 7.76
CA TYR A 96 -23.15 -8.08 8.09
C TYR A 96 -23.90 -9.13 8.90
N CYS A 97 -24.55 -8.70 9.98
CA CYS A 97 -25.37 -9.52 10.87
C CYS A 97 -26.77 -9.72 10.29
N CYS A 98 -27.09 -10.96 9.90
CA CYS A 98 -28.42 -11.28 9.36
C CYS A 98 -29.48 -11.44 10.45
N GLN A 99 -29.07 -11.94 11.61
CA GLN A 99 -29.91 -12.28 12.75
C GLN A 99 -29.05 -12.42 14.01
N PRO A 100 -29.62 -12.39 15.23
CA PRO A 100 -28.86 -12.51 16.47
C PRO A 100 -28.01 -13.79 16.52
N TRP A 101 -26.74 -13.67 16.91
CA TRP A 101 -25.83 -14.80 17.02
C TRP A 101 -25.98 -15.51 18.37
N ASP A 102 -27.00 -16.37 18.49
CA ASP A 102 -27.15 -17.31 19.60
C ASP A 102 -26.18 -18.50 19.45
N ILE A 103 -24.89 -18.22 19.59
CA ILE A 103 -23.81 -19.19 19.40
C ILE A 103 -23.83 -20.21 20.54
N LYS A 104 -24.10 -21.48 20.20
CA LYS A 104 -23.90 -22.61 21.12
C LYS A 104 -22.43 -23.03 21.11
N GLY A 105 -21.79 -23.01 22.28
CA GLY A 105 -20.40 -23.42 22.46
C GLY A 105 -19.39 -22.26 22.48
N LYS A 106 -18.09 -22.60 22.48
CA LYS A 106 -16.99 -21.63 22.60
C LYS A 106 -16.24 -21.34 21.29
N HIS A 107 -16.54 -22.10 20.24
CA HIS A 107 -15.97 -21.92 18.90
C HIS A 107 -17.01 -21.33 17.96
N PHE A 108 -16.59 -20.35 17.16
CA PHE A 108 -17.40 -19.80 16.08
C PHE A 108 -16.49 -19.37 14.92
N HIS A 109 -16.40 -20.23 13.93
CA HIS A 109 -15.68 -20.04 12.68
C HIS A 109 -16.32 -20.93 11.62
N GLY A 110 -16.07 -20.68 10.35
CA GLY A 110 -16.72 -21.41 9.27
C GLY A 110 -15.90 -21.50 8.00
N TRP A 111 -16.26 -22.48 7.18
CA TRP A 111 -15.66 -22.66 5.86
C TRP A 111 -15.99 -21.46 4.97
N ILE A 112 -15.01 -21.03 4.17
CA ILE A 112 -15.21 -19.93 3.21
C ILE A 112 -16.27 -20.28 2.14
N SER A 113 -16.45 -21.58 1.88
CA SER A 113 -17.55 -22.17 1.11
C SER A 113 -17.50 -23.69 1.30
N ASP A 114 -18.62 -24.38 1.06
CA ASP A 114 -18.67 -25.86 1.17
C ASP A 114 -17.79 -26.59 0.15
N LYS A 115 -17.22 -25.87 -0.83
CA LYS A 115 -16.41 -26.41 -1.93
C LYS A 115 -14.92 -26.08 -1.80
N LYS A 116 -14.52 -25.31 -0.80
CA LYS A 116 -13.12 -24.90 -0.60
C LYS A 116 -12.70 -25.25 0.83
N PRO A 117 -11.69 -26.12 1.03
CA PRO A 117 -11.26 -26.57 2.35
C PRO A 117 -10.42 -25.49 3.04
N MET A 118 -11.01 -24.32 3.27
CA MET A 118 -10.37 -23.19 3.91
C MET A 118 -11.36 -22.53 4.86
N VAL A 119 -10.95 -22.34 6.11
CA VAL A 119 -11.71 -21.55 7.09
C VAL A 119 -11.31 -20.09 6.92
N ASN A 120 -12.30 -19.21 6.89
CA ASN A 120 -12.04 -17.77 6.83
C ASN A 120 -12.02 -17.19 8.25
N ASN A 121 -11.24 -16.13 8.43
CA ASN A 121 -10.98 -15.49 9.72
C ASN A 121 -11.74 -14.16 9.91
N GLY A 122 -12.56 -13.75 8.94
CA GLY A 122 -13.37 -12.54 9.03
C GLY A 122 -14.52 -12.60 10.04
N VAL A 123 -14.87 -13.79 10.54
CA VAL A 123 -15.64 -13.98 11.77
C VAL A 123 -14.95 -15.08 12.57
N LEU A 124 -14.56 -14.79 13.81
CA LEU A 124 -13.76 -15.72 14.61
C LEU A 124 -14.07 -15.62 16.11
N ARG A 125 -14.32 -16.78 16.70
CA ARG A 125 -14.29 -17.02 18.15
C ARG A 125 -13.54 -18.30 18.41
N LEU A 126 -12.53 -18.22 19.26
CA LEU A 126 -11.83 -19.36 19.84
C LEU A 126 -11.81 -19.17 21.36
N PRO A 127 -11.98 -20.24 22.18
CA PRO A 127 -11.79 -20.11 23.62
C PRO A 127 -10.34 -19.75 23.94
N LYS A 128 -10.11 -19.06 25.06
CA LYS A 128 -8.75 -18.76 25.57
C LYS A 128 -7.87 -20.00 25.77
N THR A 129 -8.50 -21.15 25.99
CA THR A 129 -7.83 -22.47 26.11
C THR A 129 -7.58 -23.16 24.77
N SER A 130 -7.90 -22.53 23.64
CA SER A 130 -7.74 -23.10 22.30
C SER A 130 -6.26 -23.30 21.97
N LYS A 131 -5.94 -24.51 21.50
CA LYS A 131 -4.59 -24.83 21.02
C LYS A 131 -4.29 -24.10 19.72
N THR A 132 -5.29 -23.92 18.85
CA THR A 132 -5.18 -23.13 17.62
C THR A 132 -4.83 -21.70 17.93
N LEU A 133 -5.51 -21.06 18.89
CA LEU A 133 -5.21 -19.68 19.27
C LEU A 133 -3.77 -19.52 19.75
N GLN A 134 -3.30 -20.45 20.59
CA GLN A 134 -1.91 -20.45 21.08
C GLN A 134 -0.89 -20.65 19.95
N ALA A 135 -1.15 -21.58 19.03
CA ALA A 135 -0.28 -21.84 17.89
C ALA A 135 -0.23 -20.65 16.92
N MET A 136 -1.38 -20.04 16.63
CA MET A 136 -1.46 -18.83 15.81
C MET A 136 -0.69 -17.67 16.43
N LEU A 137 -0.90 -17.38 17.73
CA LEU A 137 -0.16 -16.31 18.42
C LEU A 137 1.36 -16.51 18.37
N LYS A 138 1.83 -17.75 18.52
CA LYS A 138 3.25 -18.09 18.39
C LYS A 138 3.75 -17.90 16.96
N PHE A 139 2.95 -18.28 15.97
CA PHE A 139 3.33 -18.14 14.56
C PHE A 139 3.35 -16.68 14.11
N THR A 140 2.41 -15.86 14.57
CA THR A 140 2.31 -14.45 14.19
C THR A 140 3.24 -13.53 14.99
N SER A 141 3.93 -14.01 16.03
CA SER A 141 4.95 -13.23 16.73
C SER A 141 6.27 -13.11 15.97
N ASP A 142 6.42 -13.83 14.86
CA ASP A 142 7.61 -13.84 14.02
C ASP A 142 7.30 -13.17 12.67
N GLU A 143 7.81 -11.95 12.47
CA GLU A 143 7.63 -11.17 11.24
C GLU A 143 8.29 -11.78 10.01
N TYR A 144 9.13 -12.81 10.18
CA TYR A 144 9.80 -13.55 9.12
C TYR A 144 9.37 -15.03 9.17
N PRO A 145 8.06 -15.34 9.07
CA PRO A 145 7.55 -16.66 9.37
C PRO A 145 7.94 -17.65 8.27
N ILE A 146 8.08 -18.92 8.66
CA ILE A 146 8.25 -20.04 7.73
C ILE A 146 6.96 -20.86 7.79
N PRO A 147 6.06 -20.73 6.79
CA PRO A 147 4.77 -21.40 6.84
C PRO A 147 4.89 -22.93 6.79
N PRO A 148 4.35 -23.67 7.78
CA PRO A 148 4.50 -25.13 7.84
C PRO A 148 3.74 -25.88 6.73
N TRP A 149 2.79 -25.22 6.06
CA TRP A 149 2.05 -25.78 4.93
C TRP A 149 2.74 -25.60 3.57
N TYR A 150 3.87 -24.91 3.51
CA TYR A 150 4.67 -24.82 2.28
C TYR A 150 5.43 -26.11 2.01
N SER A 151 5.89 -26.31 0.77
CA SER A 151 6.73 -27.45 0.43
C SER A 151 8.03 -27.43 1.25
N ALA A 152 8.61 -28.60 1.51
CA ALA A 152 9.88 -28.71 2.24
C ALA A 152 11.00 -27.88 1.58
N GLU A 153 11.03 -27.85 0.24
CA GLU A 153 11.96 -27.02 -0.53
C GLU A 153 11.78 -25.52 -0.22
N LYS A 154 10.54 -25.03 -0.25
CA LYS A 154 10.28 -23.61 0.03
C LYS A 154 10.54 -23.26 1.50
N GLN A 155 10.28 -24.18 2.43
CA GLN A 155 10.63 -23.99 3.83
C GLN A 155 12.16 -23.90 4.01
N ALA A 156 12.93 -24.78 3.37
CA ALA A 156 14.38 -24.76 3.41
C ALA A 156 14.96 -23.47 2.79
N GLU A 157 14.41 -22.99 1.68
CA GLU A 157 14.77 -21.71 1.06
C GLU A 157 14.56 -20.54 2.03
N LEU A 158 13.37 -20.45 2.64
CA LEU A 158 13.04 -19.39 3.60
C LEU A 158 13.89 -19.48 4.86
N GLN A 159 14.20 -20.69 5.34
CA GLN A 159 15.09 -20.92 6.49
C GLN A 159 16.51 -20.47 6.17
N ALA A 160 17.06 -20.83 5.01
CA ALA A 160 18.40 -20.43 4.60
C ALA A 160 18.54 -18.90 4.49
N LEU A 161 17.53 -18.23 3.90
CA LEU A 161 17.47 -16.77 3.86
C LEU A 161 17.42 -16.17 5.27
N LYS A 162 16.64 -16.76 6.17
CA LYS A 162 16.54 -16.29 7.56
C LYS A 162 17.86 -16.47 8.32
N ASP A 163 18.52 -17.60 8.18
CA ASP A 163 19.80 -17.91 8.81
C ASP A 163 20.92 -16.99 8.30
N ALA A 164 20.83 -16.54 7.04
CA ALA A 164 21.72 -15.56 6.44
C ALA A 164 21.40 -14.09 6.81
N GLY A 165 20.41 -13.83 7.67
CA GLY A 165 19.98 -12.48 8.03
C GLY A 165 19.15 -11.76 6.94
N GLN A 166 18.76 -12.48 5.89
CA GLN A 166 17.97 -12.00 4.75
C GLN A 166 16.53 -12.54 4.76
N GLY A 167 15.98 -12.77 5.96
CA GLY A 167 14.64 -13.35 6.13
C GLY A 167 13.56 -12.61 5.32
N VAL A 168 12.60 -13.36 4.78
CA VAL A 168 11.49 -12.78 4.01
C VAL A 168 10.39 -12.31 4.97
N HIS A 169 10.25 -11.00 5.10
CA HIS A 169 9.21 -10.41 5.94
C HIS A 169 7.80 -10.81 5.46
N VAL A 170 6.87 -11.06 6.38
CA VAL A 170 5.52 -11.56 6.08
C VAL A 170 4.77 -10.67 5.08
N SER A 171 5.04 -9.37 5.05
CA SER A 171 4.42 -8.44 4.10
C SER A 171 4.78 -8.72 2.63
N LEU A 172 5.81 -9.52 2.37
CA LEU A 172 6.27 -9.95 1.05
C LEU A 172 5.78 -11.36 0.67
N LEU A 173 5.28 -12.12 1.64
CA LEU A 173 4.69 -13.44 1.39
C LEU A 173 3.27 -13.31 0.80
N PRO A 174 2.72 -14.39 0.20
CA PRO A 174 1.34 -14.42 -0.26
C PRO A 174 0.31 -13.93 0.78
N TRP A 175 -0.78 -13.37 0.27
CA TRP A 175 -1.91 -12.97 1.11
C TRP A 175 -2.52 -14.20 1.77
N GLY A 176 -2.78 -14.12 3.07
CA GLY A 176 -3.40 -15.20 3.84
C GLY A 176 -2.47 -15.88 4.86
N VAL A 177 -1.15 -15.64 4.79
CA VAL A 177 -0.17 -16.34 5.64
C VAL A 177 -0.45 -16.22 7.13
N TRP A 178 -0.67 -15.01 7.67
CA TRP A 178 -1.09 -14.84 9.07
C TRP A 178 -2.61 -14.93 9.29
N GLY A 179 -3.37 -15.08 8.20
CA GLY A 179 -4.82 -15.05 8.23
C GLY A 179 -5.44 -16.43 7.97
N PRO A 180 -6.28 -16.60 6.93
CA PRO A 180 -7.03 -17.83 6.69
C PRO A 180 -6.17 -19.08 6.47
N ASP A 181 -4.94 -18.95 5.93
CA ASP A 181 -4.08 -20.12 5.69
C ASP A 181 -3.55 -20.68 7.02
N ALA A 182 -2.97 -19.82 7.88
CA ALA A 182 -2.55 -20.21 9.22
C ALA A 182 -3.72 -20.74 10.06
N LEU A 183 -4.86 -20.05 10.05
CA LEU A 183 -6.04 -20.47 10.81
C LEU A 183 -6.48 -21.87 10.38
N THR A 184 -6.58 -22.12 9.07
CA THR A 184 -6.99 -23.43 8.55
C THR A 184 -6.01 -24.52 8.97
N TRP A 185 -4.70 -24.27 8.82
CA TRP A 185 -3.66 -25.23 9.20
C TRP A 185 -3.72 -25.58 10.68
N PHE A 186 -3.72 -24.59 11.57
CA PHE A 186 -3.68 -24.85 13.01
C PHE A 186 -4.99 -25.43 13.55
N LEU A 187 -6.14 -25.10 12.95
CA LEU A 187 -7.41 -25.79 13.26
C LEU A 187 -7.34 -27.28 12.91
N GLN A 188 -6.71 -27.63 11.78
CA GLN A 188 -6.54 -29.03 11.37
C GLN A 188 -5.57 -29.76 12.30
N GLU A 189 -4.41 -29.16 12.56
CA GLU A 189 -3.36 -29.74 13.41
C GLU A 189 -3.86 -30.05 14.83
N THR A 190 -4.69 -29.17 15.38
CA THR A 190 -5.21 -29.31 16.76
C THR A 190 -6.50 -30.12 16.85
N GLY A 191 -7.14 -30.44 15.72
CA GLY A 191 -8.45 -31.09 15.64
C GLY A 191 -9.64 -30.16 15.90
N GLU A 192 -9.41 -28.88 16.22
CA GLU A 192 -10.47 -27.90 16.49
C GLU A 192 -11.26 -27.53 15.22
N ILE A 193 -10.77 -27.89 14.03
CA ILE A 193 -11.46 -27.76 12.74
C ILE A 193 -12.86 -28.39 12.74
N SER A 194 -13.08 -29.42 13.56
CA SER A 194 -14.36 -30.11 13.74
C SER A 194 -15.51 -29.21 14.21
N ASN A 195 -15.19 -28.04 14.77
CA ASN A 195 -16.19 -27.04 15.20
C ASN A 195 -16.65 -26.10 14.07
N SER A 196 -16.03 -26.17 12.88
CA SER A 196 -16.28 -25.23 11.78
C SER A 196 -17.70 -25.38 11.22
N LYS A 197 -18.40 -24.24 11.10
CA LYS A 197 -19.74 -24.20 10.51
C LYS A 197 -19.69 -24.33 8.99
N PRO A 198 -20.75 -24.88 8.35
CA PRO A 198 -20.93 -24.84 6.91
C PRO A 198 -20.83 -23.41 6.36
N GLY A 199 -20.42 -23.27 5.10
CA GLY A 199 -20.15 -21.96 4.52
C GLY A 199 -21.37 -21.05 4.50
N HIS A 200 -22.57 -21.59 4.25
CA HIS A 200 -23.80 -20.79 4.18
C HIS A 200 -24.21 -20.12 5.51
N VAL A 201 -23.64 -20.55 6.64
CA VAL A 201 -23.95 -19.98 7.96
C VAL A 201 -23.26 -18.62 8.15
N ILE A 202 -22.03 -18.46 7.66
CA ILE A 202 -21.20 -17.26 7.89
C ILE A 202 -20.76 -16.57 6.58
N TYR A 203 -20.52 -17.36 5.54
CA TYR A 203 -19.99 -16.92 4.25
C TYR A 203 -20.89 -17.39 3.08
N PRO A 204 -22.20 -17.04 3.09
CA PRO A 204 -23.20 -17.53 2.13
C PRO A 204 -22.93 -17.12 0.69
N VAL A 205 -22.34 -15.94 0.48
CA VAL A 205 -21.99 -15.43 -0.85
C VAL A 205 -20.51 -15.70 -1.11
N PRO A 206 -20.15 -16.63 -2.02
CA PRO A 206 -18.75 -16.93 -2.29
C PRO A 206 -18.00 -15.73 -2.88
N PHE A 207 -16.71 -15.60 -2.58
CA PHE A 207 -15.86 -14.50 -3.06
C PHE A 207 -15.97 -14.22 -4.57
N LYS A 208 -16.07 -15.28 -5.41
CA LYS A 208 -16.21 -15.14 -6.88
C LYS A 208 -17.52 -14.46 -7.29
N GLN A 209 -18.54 -14.50 -6.43
CA GLN A 209 -19.88 -13.93 -6.65
C GLN A 209 -20.15 -12.70 -5.79
N ALA A 210 -19.13 -12.12 -5.14
CA ALA A 210 -19.29 -10.97 -4.22
C ALA A 210 -20.12 -9.81 -4.81
N GLY A 211 -20.07 -9.58 -6.13
CA GLY A 211 -20.84 -8.53 -6.79
C GLY A 211 -22.35 -8.77 -6.91
N VAL A 212 -22.85 -9.98 -6.63
CA VAL A 212 -24.26 -10.32 -6.83
C VAL A 212 -25.18 -9.48 -5.93
N VAL A 213 -24.71 -9.11 -4.74
CA VAL A 213 -25.49 -8.33 -3.76
C VAL A 213 -25.63 -6.85 -4.13
N LEU A 214 -24.76 -6.34 -5.01
CA LEU A 214 -24.78 -4.96 -5.54
C LEU A 214 -25.48 -4.85 -6.90
N ASN A 215 -25.84 -5.97 -7.52
CA ASN A 215 -26.42 -5.97 -8.86
C ASN A 215 -27.96 -5.97 -8.79
N PRO A 216 -28.65 -4.88 -9.22
CA PRO A 216 -30.11 -4.78 -9.13
C PRO A 216 -30.82 -5.85 -9.97
N ASN A 217 -30.24 -6.24 -11.11
CA ASN A 217 -30.79 -7.30 -11.98
C ASN A 217 -30.60 -8.73 -11.41
N ARG A 218 -29.84 -8.88 -10.33
CA ARG A 218 -29.54 -10.18 -9.69
C ARG A 218 -29.95 -10.25 -8.23
N ARG A 219 -30.83 -9.35 -7.77
CA ARG A 219 -31.35 -9.34 -6.40
C ARG A 219 -31.89 -10.69 -5.95
N ASN A 220 -32.71 -11.35 -6.77
CA ASN A 220 -33.23 -12.69 -6.45
C ASN A 220 -32.14 -13.77 -6.39
N GLN A 221 -31.04 -13.61 -7.13
CA GLN A 221 -29.90 -14.51 -7.04
C GLN A 221 -29.11 -14.28 -5.75
N ALA A 222 -28.94 -13.02 -5.33
CA ALA A 222 -28.35 -12.68 -4.04
C ALA A 222 -29.15 -13.29 -2.88
N ALA A 223 -30.47 -13.11 -2.88
CA ALA A 223 -31.36 -13.66 -1.85
C ALA A 223 -31.29 -15.20 -1.76
N LYS A 224 -31.09 -15.92 -2.88
CA LYS A 224 -30.95 -17.39 -2.88
C LYS A 224 -29.72 -17.90 -2.13
N HIS A 225 -28.68 -17.08 -1.96
CA HIS A 225 -27.52 -17.44 -1.15
C HIS A 225 -27.82 -17.35 0.35
N ILE A 226 -28.80 -16.52 0.74
CA ILE A 226 -29.12 -16.23 2.14
C ILE A 226 -30.22 -17.19 2.60
N ARG A 227 -29.84 -18.11 3.49
CA ARG A 227 -30.74 -19.13 4.03
C ARG A 227 -31.33 -18.66 5.36
N ARG A 228 -32.35 -19.37 5.85
CA ARG A 228 -32.96 -19.09 7.16
C ARG A 228 -31.97 -19.22 8.33
N ASP A 229 -30.97 -20.09 8.19
CA ASP A 229 -29.91 -20.33 9.18
C ASP A 229 -28.62 -19.54 8.89
N THR A 230 -28.62 -18.61 7.93
CA THR A 230 -27.50 -17.70 7.68
C THR A 230 -27.42 -16.65 8.79
N LEU A 231 -26.29 -16.61 9.49
CA LEU A 231 -26.01 -15.66 10.58
C LEU A 231 -25.26 -14.42 10.10
N SER A 232 -24.38 -14.58 9.12
CA SER A 232 -23.54 -13.49 8.60
C SER A 232 -23.46 -13.47 7.08
N ILE A 233 -23.23 -12.29 6.51
CA ILE A 233 -22.78 -12.09 5.12
C ILE A 233 -21.45 -11.35 5.17
N HIS A 234 -20.39 -11.99 4.71
CA HIS A 234 -19.12 -11.32 4.50
C HIS A 234 -19.09 -10.68 3.11
N PHE A 235 -18.96 -9.36 3.04
CA PHE A 235 -19.05 -8.61 1.77
C PHE A 235 -17.76 -8.61 0.96
N TRP A 236 -16.62 -8.99 1.53
CA TRP A 236 -15.32 -9.04 0.85
C TRP A 236 -14.82 -7.64 0.50
N GLY A 237 -14.64 -6.80 1.53
CA GLY A 237 -14.57 -5.35 1.48
C GLY A 237 -13.78 -4.81 0.32
N ARG A 238 -12.54 -5.27 0.09
CA ARG A 238 -11.76 -4.82 -1.08
C ARG A 238 -12.45 -5.07 -2.42
N ARG A 239 -12.98 -6.28 -2.65
CA ARG A 239 -13.69 -6.62 -3.89
C ARG A 239 -15.02 -5.89 -3.97
N PHE A 240 -15.71 -5.74 -2.84
CA PHE A 240 -16.96 -5.02 -2.75
C PHE A 240 -16.79 -3.55 -3.14
N ARG A 241 -15.80 -2.87 -2.55
CA ARG A 241 -15.45 -1.48 -2.88
C ARG A 241 -15.16 -1.31 -4.37
N ASN A 242 -14.33 -2.17 -4.96
CA ASN A 242 -14.03 -2.16 -6.40
C ASN A 242 -15.26 -2.35 -7.32
N ILE A 243 -16.36 -2.88 -6.80
CA ILE A 243 -17.62 -3.04 -7.53
C ILE A 243 -18.53 -1.84 -7.26
N ALA A 244 -18.59 -1.36 -6.01
CA ALA A 244 -19.33 -0.16 -5.63
C ALA A 244 -18.83 1.09 -6.38
N THR A 245 -17.53 1.21 -6.65
CA THR A 245 -16.97 2.29 -7.48
C THR A 245 -17.61 2.37 -8.86
N LYS A 246 -17.99 1.23 -9.46
CA LYS A 246 -18.66 1.18 -10.77
C LYS A 246 -20.10 1.72 -10.74
N TYR A 247 -20.64 1.87 -9.54
CA TYR A 247 -21.94 2.47 -9.28
C TYR A 247 -21.81 3.87 -8.64
N GLY A 248 -20.64 4.51 -8.78
CA GLY A 248 -20.42 5.85 -8.24
C GLY A 248 -20.34 5.88 -6.71
N GLY A 249 -19.97 4.77 -6.07
CA GLY A 249 -19.76 4.68 -4.63
C GLY A 249 -21.03 4.45 -3.81
N VAL A 250 -22.20 4.40 -4.45
CA VAL A 250 -23.51 4.14 -3.82
C VAL A 250 -24.13 2.89 -4.45
N PRO A 251 -24.75 1.98 -3.67
CA PRO A 251 -25.37 0.79 -4.24
C PRO A 251 -26.62 1.19 -5.05
N PRO A 252 -26.81 0.65 -6.27
CA PRO A 252 -27.99 0.95 -7.08
C PRO A 252 -29.29 0.60 -6.35
N GLU A 253 -30.32 1.41 -6.58
CA GLU A 253 -31.68 1.13 -6.12
C GLU A 253 -32.14 -0.27 -6.57
N GLY A 254 -32.81 -0.99 -5.67
CA GLY A 254 -33.34 -2.33 -5.93
C GLY A 254 -32.30 -3.46 -5.88
N CYS A 255 -31.02 -3.19 -5.62
CA CYS A 255 -30.07 -4.25 -5.29
C CYS A 255 -30.26 -4.74 -3.84
N TYR A 256 -29.71 -5.92 -3.52
CA TYR A 256 -29.90 -6.52 -2.19
C TYR A 256 -29.34 -5.63 -1.07
N VAL A 257 -28.16 -5.02 -1.27
CA VAL A 257 -27.55 -4.11 -0.28
C VAL A 257 -28.36 -2.84 -0.07
N HIS A 258 -29.01 -2.31 -1.11
CA HIS A 258 -29.89 -1.14 -0.99
C HIS A 258 -31.05 -1.41 -0.01
N GLU A 259 -31.64 -2.61 -0.03
CA GLU A 259 -32.66 -3.01 0.95
C GLU A 259 -32.10 -3.10 2.38
N LEU A 260 -30.83 -3.52 2.54
CA LEU A 260 -30.18 -3.59 3.85
C LEU A 260 -29.90 -2.19 4.41
N LEU A 261 -29.44 -1.26 3.58
CA LEU A 261 -29.25 0.14 3.96
C LEU A 261 -30.56 0.77 4.43
N ALA A 262 -31.63 0.60 3.66
CA ALA A 262 -32.96 1.07 4.02
C ALA A 262 -33.46 0.45 5.34
N LYS A 263 -33.25 -0.86 5.54
CA LYS A 263 -33.60 -1.56 6.79
C LYS A 263 -32.92 -0.95 8.02
N HIS A 264 -31.67 -0.51 7.88
CA HIS A 264 -30.85 -0.01 8.99
C HIS A 264 -30.80 1.52 9.07
N GLY A 265 -31.49 2.23 8.17
CA GLY A 265 -31.51 3.70 8.14
C GLY A 265 -30.16 4.33 7.82
N ILE A 266 -29.33 3.67 7.01
CA ILE A 266 -28.01 4.18 6.62
C ILE A 266 -28.12 4.89 5.26
N ASP A 267 -27.74 6.15 5.21
CA ASP A 267 -27.63 6.90 3.96
C ASP A 267 -26.23 6.69 3.35
N ALA A 268 -26.19 6.01 2.20
CA ALA A 268 -24.93 5.78 1.49
C ALA A 268 -24.37 7.05 0.82
N GLU A 269 -25.18 8.09 0.63
CA GLU A 269 -24.73 9.35 0.05
C GLU A 269 -23.74 10.09 0.96
N GLU A 270 -23.96 10.07 2.28
CA GLU A 270 -23.13 10.79 3.26
C GLU A 270 -21.66 10.37 3.23
N THR A 271 -21.38 9.14 2.83
CA THR A 271 -20.02 8.58 2.77
C THR A 271 -19.64 8.03 1.40
N ARG A 272 -20.36 8.46 0.36
CA ARG A 272 -20.10 8.12 -1.05
C ARG A 272 -18.65 8.38 -1.43
N HIS A 273 -18.05 9.48 -0.96
CA HIS A 273 -16.66 9.87 -1.24
C HIS A 273 -15.63 8.81 -0.83
N LEU A 274 -15.95 7.95 0.14
CA LEU A 274 -15.06 6.89 0.61
C LEU A 274 -15.09 5.64 -0.27
N LEU A 275 -16.14 5.46 -1.06
CA LEU A 275 -16.36 4.28 -1.91
C LEU A 275 -16.45 4.60 -3.41
N GLN A 276 -16.28 5.86 -3.76
CA GLN A 276 -15.98 6.27 -5.12
C GLN A 276 -14.52 5.92 -5.46
N PRO A 277 -14.17 5.80 -6.75
CA PRO A 277 -12.80 6.11 -7.12
C PRO A 277 -12.48 7.45 -6.45
N VAL A 278 -11.30 7.61 -5.86
CA VAL A 278 -10.82 8.97 -5.62
C VAL A 278 -11.09 9.67 -6.94
N PRO A 279 -11.90 10.75 -6.99
CA PRO A 279 -11.98 11.54 -8.20
C PRO A 279 -10.54 11.73 -8.65
N GLU A 280 -10.27 11.81 -9.95
CA GLU A 280 -9.10 12.60 -10.32
C GLU A 280 -9.36 13.95 -9.66
N THR A 281 -8.87 14.11 -8.41
CA THR A 281 -9.04 15.29 -7.58
C THR A 281 -8.67 16.37 -8.53
N GLU A 282 -9.60 17.29 -8.82
CA GLU A 282 -9.36 18.43 -9.70
C GLU A 282 -7.92 18.82 -9.49
N VAL A 283 -7.10 18.37 -10.44
CA VAL A 283 -5.67 18.51 -10.36
C VAL A 283 -5.59 19.99 -10.60
N SER A 284 -5.43 20.75 -9.51
CA SER A 284 -5.16 22.18 -9.57
C SER A 284 -4.12 22.33 -10.67
N MET A 285 -4.55 22.83 -11.83
CA MET A 285 -3.89 22.67 -13.13
C MET A 285 -2.39 22.95 -13.02
N THR A 286 -1.60 21.93 -12.72
CA THR A 286 -0.32 21.74 -13.39
C THR A 286 -0.69 21.48 -14.82
N GLU A 287 -0.16 22.26 -15.76
CA GLU A 287 -0.17 21.90 -17.17
C GLU A 287 0.36 20.47 -17.29
N VAL A 288 -0.55 19.50 -17.47
CA VAL A 288 -0.19 18.10 -17.68
C VAL A 288 0.66 18.07 -18.94
N ILE A 289 1.86 17.51 -18.82
CA ILE A 289 2.78 17.40 -19.94
C ILE A 289 2.20 16.37 -20.89
N ASP A 290 1.68 16.84 -22.02
CA ASP A 290 1.29 15.94 -23.11
C ASP A 290 2.56 15.28 -23.68
N PRO A 291 2.75 13.96 -23.51
CA PRO A 291 3.95 13.28 -23.96
C PRO A 291 4.17 13.41 -25.48
N GLU A 292 3.09 13.55 -26.26
CA GLU A 292 3.16 13.73 -27.72
C GLU A 292 3.86 15.05 -28.12
N THR A 293 3.97 16.00 -27.18
CA THR A 293 4.65 17.28 -27.41
C THR A 293 6.13 17.26 -27.05
N LEU A 294 6.62 16.16 -26.48
CA LEU A 294 7.99 16.05 -26.03
C LEU A 294 8.92 15.51 -27.13
N ASP A 295 10.13 16.08 -27.20
CA ASP A 295 11.21 15.55 -28.01
C ASP A 295 11.94 14.44 -27.22
N PHE A 296 11.84 13.21 -27.72
CA PHE A 296 12.56 12.04 -27.21
C PHE A 296 13.67 11.56 -28.16
N SER A 297 14.03 12.34 -29.18
CA SER A 297 14.93 11.93 -30.26
C SER A 297 16.37 11.67 -29.79
N MET A 298 16.77 12.24 -28.66
CA MET A 298 18.10 12.04 -28.07
C MET A 298 18.31 10.66 -27.45
N PHE A 299 17.25 9.92 -27.12
CA PHE A 299 17.38 8.61 -26.47
C PHE A 299 17.76 7.53 -27.48
N SER A 300 18.88 6.84 -27.30
CA SER A 300 19.19 5.62 -28.05
C SER A 300 18.31 4.45 -27.59
N ASP A 301 18.30 3.32 -28.30
CA ASP A 301 17.64 2.10 -27.81
C ASP A 301 18.23 1.63 -26.47
N GLN A 302 19.53 1.86 -26.27
CA GLN A 302 20.20 1.55 -25.00
C GLN A 302 19.67 2.45 -23.88
N ASP A 303 19.42 3.73 -24.15
CA ASP A 303 18.85 4.64 -23.16
C ASP A 303 17.42 4.23 -22.80
N VAL A 304 16.61 3.81 -23.78
CA VAL A 304 15.25 3.30 -23.52
C VAL A 304 15.28 2.00 -22.72
N ALA A 305 16.24 1.11 -23.00
CA ALA A 305 16.46 -0.09 -22.19
C ALA A 305 16.86 0.26 -20.75
N ASN A 306 17.71 1.26 -20.56
CA ASN A 306 18.08 1.76 -19.24
C ASN A 306 16.89 2.38 -18.49
N ILE A 307 16.04 3.15 -19.18
CA ILE A 307 14.79 3.69 -18.62
C ILE A 307 13.89 2.54 -18.14
N LEU A 308 13.78 1.46 -18.91
CA LEU A 308 13.01 0.28 -18.54
C LEU A 308 13.56 -0.40 -17.27
N LEU A 309 14.88 -0.41 -17.07
CA LEU A 309 15.51 -0.91 -15.84
C LEU A 309 15.23 0.00 -14.64
N GLN A 310 15.33 1.33 -14.82
CA GLN A 310 15.00 2.31 -13.79
C GLN A 310 13.51 2.23 -13.40
N ARG A 311 12.63 1.91 -14.36
CA ARG A 311 11.18 1.86 -14.22
C ARG A 311 10.64 0.47 -14.54
N SER A 312 11.11 -0.52 -13.79
CA SER A 312 10.72 -1.94 -13.93
C SER A 312 9.20 -2.22 -13.99
N GLU A 313 8.34 -1.29 -13.57
CA GLU A 313 6.88 -1.39 -13.73
C GLU A 313 6.39 -1.28 -15.17
N LEU A 314 7.22 -0.75 -16.07
CA LEU A 314 6.96 -0.66 -17.51
C LEU A 314 7.28 -1.95 -18.26
N ALA A 315 8.01 -2.88 -17.64
CA ALA A 315 8.37 -4.14 -18.29
C ALA A 315 7.11 -4.99 -18.51
N SER A 316 6.92 -5.44 -19.74
CA SER A 316 5.82 -6.31 -20.15
C SER A 316 5.82 -7.63 -19.38
N SER A 317 6.99 -8.06 -18.89
CA SER A 317 7.13 -9.22 -18.04
C SER A 317 8.29 -9.07 -17.04
N GLY A 318 8.10 -9.62 -15.84
CA GLY A 318 9.22 -9.81 -14.91
C GLY A 318 10.25 -10.85 -15.39
N GLN A 319 10.05 -11.48 -16.56
CA GLN A 319 11.03 -12.38 -17.17
C GLN A 319 12.15 -11.59 -17.86
N THR A 320 11.83 -10.51 -18.58
CA THR A 320 12.82 -9.63 -19.23
C THR A 320 13.89 -9.13 -18.26
N ILE A 321 13.46 -8.68 -17.07
CA ILE A 321 14.37 -8.19 -16.02
C ILE A 321 15.23 -9.33 -15.44
N ARG A 322 14.66 -10.55 -15.33
CA ARG A 322 15.38 -11.73 -14.84
C ARG A 322 16.43 -12.22 -15.83
N ASP A 323 16.15 -12.14 -17.13
CA ASP A 323 17.08 -12.54 -18.19
C ASP A 323 18.26 -11.57 -18.28
N TRP A 324 17.99 -10.27 -18.12
CA TRP A 324 19.04 -9.26 -17.99
C TRP A 324 19.93 -9.49 -16.76
N LEU A 325 19.34 -9.81 -15.60
CA LEU A 325 20.11 -10.20 -14.41
C LEU A 325 20.97 -11.45 -14.66
N ALA A 326 20.55 -12.34 -15.56
CA ALA A 326 21.26 -13.57 -15.90
C ALA A 326 22.36 -13.40 -16.96
N GLY A 327 22.51 -12.22 -17.56
CA GLY A 327 23.53 -11.98 -18.59
C GLY A 327 22.98 -11.49 -19.93
N ASP A 328 21.71 -11.74 -20.23
CA ASP A 328 21.14 -11.60 -21.57
C ASP A 328 20.46 -10.24 -21.75
N GLU A 329 21.13 -9.32 -22.46
CA GLU A 329 20.64 -7.96 -22.70
C GLU A 329 19.80 -7.85 -23.99
N GLN A 330 19.79 -8.88 -24.84
CA GLN A 330 19.18 -8.78 -26.16
C GLN A 330 17.65 -8.62 -26.06
N LEU A 331 17.02 -9.37 -25.16
CA LEU A 331 15.57 -9.28 -24.94
C LEU A 331 15.15 -7.92 -24.39
N LEU A 332 15.98 -7.30 -23.54
CA LEU A 332 15.73 -5.96 -23.00
C LEU A 332 15.79 -4.91 -24.12
N LEU A 333 16.79 -5.00 -25.00
CA LEU A 333 16.94 -4.10 -26.15
C LEU A 333 15.83 -4.28 -27.19
N ASP A 334 15.39 -5.52 -27.44
CA ASP A 334 14.30 -5.80 -28.36
C ASP A 334 12.96 -5.27 -27.82
N GLU A 335 12.73 -5.37 -26.50
CA GLU A 335 11.57 -4.77 -25.84
C GLU A 335 11.63 -3.24 -25.88
N ALA A 336 12.79 -2.65 -25.58
CA ALA A 336 13.02 -1.20 -25.65
C ALA A 336 12.72 -0.64 -27.06
N ARG A 337 13.11 -1.35 -28.12
CA ARG A 337 12.80 -0.99 -29.51
C ARG A 337 11.31 -1.11 -29.82
N THR A 338 10.72 -2.24 -29.45
CA THR A 338 9.33 -2.57 -29.82
C THR A 338 8.33 -1.68 -29.10
N GLN A 339 8.62 -1.32 -27.85
CA GLN A 339 7.72 -0.55 -26.97
C GLN A 339 8.23 0.89 -26.73
N ARG A 340 9.12 1.39 -27.60
CA ARG A 340 9.84 2.65 -27.41
C ARG A 340 8.95 3.82 -27.02
N GLU A 341 7.94 4.13 -27.84
CA GLU A 341 7.02 5.25 -27.60
C GLU A 341 6.26 5.07 -26.28
N HIS A 342 5.76 3.85 -26.02
CA HIS A 342 5.06 3.54 -24.78
C HIS A 342 5.94 3.75 -23.54
N ILE A 343 7.18 3.24 -23.55
CA ILE A 343 8.12 3.38 -22.44
C ILE A 343 8.41 4.85 -22.16
N LEU A 344 8.68 5.64 -23.19
CA LEU A 344 9.00 7.06 -23.06
C LEU A 344 7.80 7.87 -22.58
N HIS A 345 6.62 7.65 -23.16
CA HIS A 345 5.40 8.37 -22.80
C HIS A 345 4.92 8.01 -21.38
N GLU A 346 5.04 6.75 -20.98
CA GLU A 346 4.65 6.35 -19.63
C GLU A 346 5.68 6.78 -18.59
N SER A 347 6.97 6.92 -18.96
CA SER A 347 8.01 7.43 -18.07
C SER A 347 7.76 8.86 -17.62
N ILE A 348 7.31 9.75 -18.52
CA ILE A 348 6.94 11.11 -18.12
C ILE A 348 5.69 11.12 -17.23
N ARG A 349 4.69 10.28 -17.53
CA ARG A 349 3.48 10.15 -16.69
C ARG A 349 3.80 9.64 -15.28
N ILE A 350 4.75 8.69 -15.18
CA ILE A 350 5.26 8.20 -13.89
C ILE A 350 5.94 9.34 -13.13
N ALA A 351 6.80 10.11 -13.80
CA ALA A 351 7.47 11.25 -13.17
C ALA A 351 6.46 12.31 -12.68
N GLU A 352 5.44 12.65 -13.47
CA GLU A 352 4.36 13.55 -13.04
C GLU A 352 3.63 13.01 -11.80
N ARG A 353 3.26 11.73 -11.82
CA ARG A 353 2.61 11.04 -10.69
C ARG A 353 3.47 11.06 -9.43
N GLU A 354 4.77 10.84 -9.56
CA GLU A 354 5.71 10.86 -8.43
C GLU A 354 5.89 12.28 -7.88
N CYS A 355 6.02 13.27 -8.76
CA CYS A 355 6.11 14.68 -8.35
C CYS A 355 4.85 15.16 -7.64
N GLN A 356 3.66 14.73 -8.06
CA GLN A 356 2.38 15.12 -7.46
C GLN A 356 2.32 14.87 -5.94
N PHE A 357 3.04 13.89 -5.41
CA PHE A 357 3.08 13.64 -3.97
C PHE A 357 3.69 14.78 -3.15
N PHE A 358 4.49 15.67 -3.77
CA PHE A 358 5.14 16.76 -3.07
C PHE A 358 4.96 18.15 -3.68
N LEU A 359 4.53 18.28 -4.95
CA LEU A 359 4.43 19.58 -5.63
C LEU A 359 3.63 20.61 -4.83
N LYS A 360 2.47 20.25 -4.29
CA LYS A 360 1.64 21.15 -3.46
C LYS A 360 2.40 21.70 -2.25
N SER A 361 3.24 20.87 -1.62
CA SER A 361 4.05 21.29 -0.47
C SER A 361 5.27 22.11 -0.90
N ALA A 362 5.82 21.83 -2.08
CA ALA A 362 6.93 22.57 -2.67
C ALA A 362 6.50 23.94 -3.25
N ASP A 363 5.22 24.16 -3.56
CA ASP A 363 4.70 25.47 -3.98
C ASP A 363 4.98 26.57 -2.95
N ALA A 364 4.95 26.22 -1.66
CA ALA A 364 5.26 27.15 -0.59
C ALA A 364 6.75 27.55 -0.54
N ILE A 365 7.63 26.73 -1.14
CA ILE A 365 9.07 27.01 -1.28
C ILE A 365 9.30 27.87 -2.54
N ALA A 366 8.53 27.63 -3.61
CA ALA A 366 8.66 28.29 -4.91
C ALA A 366 10.12 28.28 -5.42
N PRO A 367 10.69 27.08 -5.65
CA PRO A 367 12.12 26.93 -5.86
C PRO A 367 12.59 27.66 -7.13
N LYS A 368 13.69 28.42 -7.01
CA LYS A 368 14.40 29.04 -8.14
C LYS A 368 15.55 28.17 -8.61
N CYS A 369 16.12 27.36 -7.73
CA CYS A 369 17.14 26.35 -8.05
C CYS A 369 16.79 25.01 -7.39
N SER A 370 16.71 23.95 -8.19
CA SER A 370 16.41 22.59 -7.72
C SER A 370 17.54 21.61 -8.08
N ALA A 371 17.90 20.74 -7.14
CA ALA A 371 18.77 19.59 -7.42
C ALA A 371 17.98 18.28 -7.43
N ASP A 372 18.31 17.38 -8.36
CA ASP A 372 17.70 16.07 -8.52
C ASP A 372 18.78 14.98 -8.38
N ILE A 373 18.77 14.30 -7.23
CA ILE A 373 19.73 13.26 -6.87
C ILE A 373 19.22 11.91 -7.37
N GLY A 374 20.01 11.25 -8.22
CA GLY A 374 19.58 10.07 -8.96
C GLY A 374 18.57 10.44 -10.04
N CYS A 375 18.84 11.53 -10.78
CA CYS A 375 17.89 12.10 -11.73
C CYS A 375 17.52 11.17 -12.88
N GLY A 376 18.31 10.11 -13.13
CA GLY A 376 18.22 9.28 -14.31
C GLY A 376 18.22 10.17 -15.56
N TYR A 377 17.21 9.98 -16.41
CA TYR A 377 17.03 10.78 -17.62
C TYR A 377 16.20 12.07 -17.44
N ALA A 378 16.15 12.60 -16.22
CA ALA A 378 15.64 13.94 -15.87
C ALA A 378 14.14 14.21 -16.13
N PHE A 379 13.30 13.17 -16.15
CA PHE A 379 11.84 13.35 -16.30
C PHE A 379 11.22 14.16 -15.14
N ALA A 380 11.58 13.86 -13.89
CA ALA A 380 11.09 14.61 -12.72
C ALA A 380 11.59 16.07 -12.72
N SER A 381 12.85 16.25 -13.11
CA SER A 381 13.46 17.57 -13.32
C SER A 381 12.73 18.43 -14.36
N LEU A 382 12.25 17.84 -15.47
CA LEU A 382 11.43 18.56 -16.46
C LEU A 382 10.10 19.05 -15.86
N VAL A 383 9.45 18.20 -15.06
CA VAL A 383 8.19 18.55 -14.36
C VAL A 383 8.40 19.74 -13.41
N LEU A 384 9.50 19.74 -12.65
CA LEU A 384 9.84 20.85 -11.76
C LEU A 384 10.13 22.15 -12.54
N HIS A 385 10.90 22.07 -13.62
CA HIS A 385 11.19 23.25 -14.44
C HIS A 385 9.93 23.84 -15.06
N ARG A 386 9.04 23.02 -15.64
CA ARG A 386 7.79 23.52 -16.22
C ARG A 386 6.89 24.19 -15.19
N ARG A 387 6.89 23.70 -13.94
CA ARG A 387 6.08 24.29 -12.88
C ARG A 387 6.64 25.60 -12.34
N TYR A 388 7.96 25.68 -12.13
CA TYR A 388 8.57 26.79 -11.37
C TYR A 388 9.49 27.69 -12.20
N GLY A 389 9.88 27.29 -13.41
CA GLY A 389 10.92 27.96 -14.20
C GLY A 389 12.31 27.90 -13.56
N CYS A 390 12.52 26.95 -12.63
CA CYS A 390 13.71 26.84 -11.80
C CYS A 390 14.94 26.38 -12.59
N ASP A 391 16.12 26.77 -12.14
CA ASP A 391 17.38 26.18 -12.61
C ASP A 391 17.45 24.74 -12.08
N VAL A 392 18.02 23.83 -12.89
CA VAL A 392 18.02 22.39 -12.62
C VAL A 392 19.45 21.88 -12.52
N VAL A 393 19.74 21.20 -11.41
CA VAL A 393 21.01 20.51 -11.19
C VAL A 393 20.77 19.00 -11.15
N LEU A 394 21.30 18.30 -12.15
CA LEU A 394 21.21 16.86 -12.32
C LEU A 394 22.41 16.18 -11.66
N ILE A 395 22.17 15.32 -10.69
CA ILE A 395 23.22 14.60 -9.96
C ILE A 395 22.98 13.10 -10.14
N ASP A 396 23.83 12.40 -10.87
CA ASP A 396 23.72 10.95 -11.03
C ASP A 396 25.08 10.28 -11.31
N ILE A 397 25.15 8.99 -11.04
CA ILE A 397 26.27 8.14 -11.42
C ILE A 397 25.96 7.48 -12.77
N GLU A 398 26.85 7.64 -13.74
CA GLU A 398 26.60 7.12 -15.10
C GLU A 398 27.06 5.66 -15.27
N GLU A 399 27.96 5.18 -14.40
CA GLU A 399 28.56 3.84 -14.48
C GLU A 399 28.39 3.04 -13.17
N GLY A 400 27.99 1.78 -13.28
CA GLY A 400 27.98 0.80 -12.17
C GLY A 400 28.38 -0.60 -12.64
N SER A 401 29.34 -1.24 -11.97
CA SER A 401 29.85 -2.58 -12.30
C SER A 401 28.92 -3.73 -11.89
N SER A 402 27.68 -3.42 -11.48
CA SER A 402 26.86 -4.30 -10.65
C SER A 402 25.40 -4.30 -11.13
N ARG A 403 24.86 -5.48 -11.45
CA ARG A 403 23.48 -5.69 -11.93
C ARG A 403 22.58 -6.04 -10.77
N HIS A 404 22.11 -5.05 -10.00
CA HIS A 404 21.44 -5.30 -8.71
C HIS A 404 20.16 -4.46 -8.55
N PHE A 405 19.14 -5.08 -7.95
CA PHE A 405 17.96 -4.38 -7.44
C PHE A 405 17.91 -4.57 -5.91
N GLY A 406 17.99 -3.49 -5.13
CA GLY A 406 18.15 -3.65 -3.68
C GLY A 406 18.36 -2.36 -2.92
N PHE A 407 18.52 -2.46 -1.60
CA PHE A 407 19.10 -1.38 -0.79
C PHE A 407 20.52 -1.79 -0.50
N GLU A 408 21.47 -1.01 -0.98
CA GLU A 408 22.89 -1.31 -0.96
C GLU A 408 23.65 -0.14 -0.33
N GLY A 409 24.94 -0.36 -0.04
CA GLY A 409 25.82 0.69 0.47
C GLY A 409 26.17 1.77 -0.58
N GLU A 410 26.08 1.43 -1.87
CA GLU A 410 26.44 2.30 -3.00
C GLU A 410 25.39 2.19 -4.12
N GLY A 411 25.23 3.25 -4.93
CA GLY A 411 24.32 3.26 -6.08
C GLY A 411 24.88 2.54 -7.31
N ALA A 412 23.99 2.11 -8.21
CA ALA A 412 24.33 1.63 -9.56
C ALA A 412 23.85 2.64 -10.62
N GLY A 413 24.70 2.90 -11.64
CA GLY A 413 24.41 3.84 -12.71
C GLY A 413 23.89 3.16 -13.96
N TYR A 414 22.73 3.61 -14.45
CA TYR A 414 22.13 3.21 -15.73
C TYR A 414 21.68 4.46 -16.50
N THR A 415 22.52 5.48 -16.62
CA THR A 415 22.12 6.74 -17.24
C THR A 415 23.28 7.45 -17.94
N SER A 416 22.94 8.48 -18.72
CA SER A 416 23.86 9.41 -19.36
C SER A 416 23.38 10.82 -19.01
N LEU A 417 24.18 11.56 -18.24
CA LEU A 417 23.88 12.95 -17.87
C LEU A 417 23.90 13.85 -19.11
N GLU A 418 24.72 13.51 -20.12
CA GLU A 418 24.69 14.18 -21.43
C GLU A 418 23.33 14.02 -22.11
N THR A 419 22.78 12.79 -22.14
CA THR A 419 21.47 12.51 -22.73
C THR A 419 20.35 13.15 -21.91
N ALA A 420 20.43 13.11 -20.57
CA ALA A 420 19.47 13.77 -19.68
C ALA A 420 19.44 15.29 -19.89
N ARG A 421 20.62 15.91 -20.03
CA ARG A 421 20.77 17.33 -20.39
C ARG A 421 20.17 17.63 -21.76
N ALA A 422 20.44 16.80 -22.75
CA ALA A 422 19.89 16.96 -24.10
C ALA A 422 18.36 16.84 -24.10
N PHE A 423 17.79 15.94 -23.30
CA PHE A 423 16.34 15.80 -23.11
C PHE A 423 15.72 17.08 -22.55
N LEU A 424 16.27 17.64 -21.47
CA LEU A 424 15.77 18.91 -20.92
C LEU A 424 15.88 20.06 -21.94
N ALA A 425 17.02 20.18 -22.62
CA ALA A 425 17.25 21.24 -23.61
C ALA A 425 16.31 21.13 -24.81
N GLY A 426 16.11 19.92 -25.35
CA GLY A 426 15.17 19.65 -26.45
C GLY A 426 13.71 19.95 -26.07
N ASN A 427 13.40 19.95 -24.79
CA ASN A 427 12.05 20.17 -24.26
C ASN A 427 11.85 21.54 -23.59
N GLY A 428 12.70 22.51 -23.94
CA GLY A 428 12.48 23.94 -23.63
C GLY A 428 13.16 24.46 -22.38
N VAL A 429 14.01 23.66 -21.71
CA VAL A 429 14.84 24.15 -20.60
C VAL A 429 16.08 24.85 -21.17
N PRO A 430 16.35 26.14 -20.83
CA PRO A 430 17.54 26.83 -21.31
C PRO A 430 18.83 26.12 -20.90
N ALA A 431 19.78 25.95 -21.83
CA ALA A 431 20.99 25.16 -21.60
C ALA A 431 21.90 25.73 -20.49
N ASP A 432 21.87 27.03 -20.27
CA ASP A 432 22.57 27.74 -19.19
C ASP A 432 21.92 27.53 -17.80
N LYS A 433 20.67 27.05 -17.76
CA LYS A 433 19.94 26.68 -16.55
C LYS A 433 20.07 25.22 -16.16
N ILE A 434 20.79 24.41 -16.94
CA ILE A 434 21.01 22.99 -16.66
C ILE A 434 22.46 22.81 -16.21
N THR A 435 22.66 22.24 -15.03
CA THR A 435 23.97 21.82 -14.54
C THR A 435 23.97 20.30 -14.32
N CYS A 436 25.05 19.62 -14.70
CA CYS A 436 25.20 18.18 -14.50
C CYS A 436 26.42 17.92 -13.63
N LEU A 437 26.31 16.98 -12.69
CA LEU A 437 27.42 16.56 -11.85
C LEU A 437 27.40 15.04 -11.63
N ASN A 438 28.53 14.40 -11.87
CA ASN A 438 28.71 12.99 -11.53
C ASN A 438 29.48 12.90 -10.20
N PRO A 439 28.85 12.43 -9.10
CA PRO A 439 29.45 12.46 -7.77
C PRO A 439 30.59 11.46 -7.59
N LYS A 440 30.84 10.57 -8.57
CA LYS A 440 32.04 9.70 -8.57
C LYS A 440 33.30 10.42 -9.04
N SER A 441 33.16 11.46 -9.87
CA SER A 441 34.29 12.17 -10.47
C SER A 441 34.39 13.64 -10.03
N GLN A 442 33.33 14.19 -9.43
CA GLN A 442 33.23 15.59 -9.04
C GLN A 442 32.67 15.72 -7.63
N ASP A 443 33.09 16.77 -6.91
CA ASP A 443 32.62 17.05 -5.55
C ASP A 443 31.31 17.86 -5.57
N THR A 444 30.27 17.34 -4.92
CA THR A 444 28.98 18.03 -4.75
C THR A 444 29.11 19.37 -4.02
N ALA A 445 30.15 19.56 -3.19
CA ALA A 445 30.41 20.83 -2.49
C ALA A 445 30.79 21.97 -3.45
N ALA A 446 31.16 21.66 -4.70
CA ALA A 446 31.38 22.66 -5.74
C ALA A 446 30.07 23.21 -6.32
N LEU A 447 28.93 22.57 -6.03
CA LEU A 447 27.62 23.09 -6.41
C LEU A 447 27.21 24.24 -5.49
N GLY A 448 26.32 25.10 -5.98
CA GLY A 448 25.75 26.19 -5.19
C GLY A 448 24.76 25.72 -4.13
N SER A 449 23.91 26.64 -3.68
CA SER A 449 22.80 26.35 -2.79
C SER A 449 21.50 26.14 -3.57
N PHE A 450 20.57 25.41 -2.98
CA PHE A 450 19.32 24.97 -3.58
C PHE A 450 18.13 25.40 -2.73
N ASP A 451 17.03 25.74 -3.37
CA ASP A 451 15.76 25.96 -2.69
C ASP A 451 15.04 24.62 -2.46
N LEU A 452 15.20 23.68 -3.39
CA LEU A 452 14.63 22.34 -3.31
C LEU A 452 15.66 21.30 -3.72
N VAL A 453 15.78 20.22 -2.96
CA VAL A 453 16.52 19.02 -3.37
C VAL A 453 15.55 17.85 -3.39
N ILE A 454 15.51 17.10 -4.48
CA ILE A 454 14.69 15.91 -4.62
C ILE A 454 15.56 14.66 -4.79
N SER A 455 15.07 13.52 -4.31
CA SER A 455 15.57 12.20 -4.70
C SER A 455 14.43 11.20 -4.67
N LEU A 456 13.98 10.80 -5.86
CA LEU A 456 12.85 9.89 -6.04
C LEU A 456 13.37 8.50 -6.38
N ALA A 457 12.96 7.51 -5.58
CA ALA A 457 13.48 6.14 -5.64
C ALA A 457 15.02 6.01 -5.71
N SER A 458 15.81 6.95 -5.18
CA SER A 458 17.28 6.91 -5.20
C SER A 458 17.89 7.07 -3.78
N CYS A 459 18.39 8.25 -3.40
CA CYS A 459 18.89 8.51 -2.04
C CYS A 459 17.76 8.40 -1.01
N GLY A 460 17.98 7.62 0.04
CA GLY A 460 16.96 7.26 1.02
C GLY A 460 16.14 6.02 0.63
N PHE A 461 16.16 5.60 -0.65
CA PHE A 461 15.45 4.42 -1.14
C PHE A 461 16.36 3.22 -1.45
N HIS A 462 17.37 3.43 -2.29
CA HIS A 462 18.36 2.44 -2.71
C HIS A 462 19.63 2.48 -1.86
N TYR A 463 19.96 3.63 -1.29
CA TYR A 463 21.12 3.80 -0.42
C TYR A 463 20.83 4.83 0.68
N PRO A 464 21.65 4.91 1.75
CA PRO A 464 21.35 5.73 2.92
C PRO A 464 21.21 7.24 2.61
N VAL A 465 20.38 7.93 3.40
CA VAL A 465 20.27 9.40 3.38
C VAL A 465 21.63 10.08 3.65
N GLY A 466 22.45 9.47 4.52
CA GLY A 466 23.75 10.03 4.92
C GLY A 466 24.78 10.16 3.79
N THR A 467 24.54 9.54 2.62
CA THR A 467 25.43 9.67 1.45
C THR A 467 25.58 11.12 0.99
N TYR A 468 24.55 11.95 1.16
CA TYR A 468 24.55 13.38 0.80
C TYR A 468 24.45 14.30 2.03
N ASP A 469 24.95 13.86 3.19
CA ASP A 469 24.88 14.63 4.45
C ASP A 469 25.47 16.05 4.31
N GLY A 470 26.61 16.18 3.62
CA GLY A 470 27.23 17.49 3.36
C GLY A 470 26.28 18.44 2.62
N LEU A 471 25.72 17.99 1.50
CA LEU A 471 24.79 18.77 0.69
C LEU A 471 23.54 19.16 1.49
N PHE A 472 22.94 18.22 2.23
CA PHE A 472 21.73 18.50 3.03
C PHE A 472 21.98 19.47 4.19
N ARG A 473 23.21 19.55 4.71
CA ARG A 473 23.55 20.46 5.82
C ARG A 473 23.96 21.85 5.37
N SER A 474 24.66 21.98 4.25
CA SER A 474 25.32 23.25 3.89
C SER A 474 24.79 23.89 2.61
N GLN A 475 24.02 23.18 1.78
CA GLN A 475 23.61 23.65 0.46
C GLN A 475 22.10 23.85 0.31
N ILE A 476 21.30 23.80 1.38
CA ILE A 476 19.87 24.13 1.33
C ILE A 476 19.67 25.57 1.83
N ASN A 477 19.01 26.41 1.02
CA ASN A 477 18.68 27.78 1.40
C ASN A 477 17.72 27.82 2.59
N ASP A 478 17.73 28.91 3.35
CA ASP A 478 16.76 29.14 4.41
C ASP A 478 15.33 29.20 3.84
N GLY A 479 14.40 28.45 4.45
CA GLY A 479 13.06 28.24 3.90
C GLY A 479 12.98 27.22 2.75
N GLY A 480 14.11 26.61 2.38
CA GLY A 480 14.19 25.54 1.39
C GLY A 480 13.75 24.17 1.93
N GLY A 481 13.79 23.16 1.06
CA GLY A 481 13.34 21.82 1.42
C GLY A 481 14.07 20.67 0.75
N ILE A 482 13.97 19.49 1.38
CA ILE A 482 14.53 18.24 0.88
C ILE A 482 13.39 17.22 0.75
N VAL A 483 13.10 16.76 -0.46
CA VAL A 483 12.11 15.73 -0.74
C VAL A 483 12.81 14.41 -1.03
N LEU A 484 12.56 13.38 -0.22
CA LEU A 484 13.12 12.05 -0.45
C LEU A 484 12.03 10.97 -0.43
N ASP A 485 12.19 9.97 -1.28
CA ASP A 485 11.55 8.68 -1.11
C ASP A 485 12.35 7.81 -0.15
N ILE A 486 11.82 7.60 1.06
CA ILE A 486 12.53 6.87 2.11
C ILE A 486 12.02 5.44 2.23
N ARG A 487 12.88 4.47 1.92
CA ARG A 487 12.59 3.04 2.06
C ARG A 487 12.26 2.70 3.51
N LYS A 488 11.17 1.98 3.71
CA LYS A 488 10.73 1.56 5.04
C LYS A 488 11.76 0.64 5.67
N GLY A 489 12.07 0.88 6.95
CA GLY A 489 13.06 0.11 7.70
C GLY A 489 14.51 0.59 7.52
N SER A 490 14.79 1.56 6.64
CA SER A 490 16.14 2.14 6.48
C SER A 490 16.59 3.03 7.64
N GLY A 491 15.66 3.47 8.51
CA GLY A 491 15.92 4.52 9.50
C GLY A 491 15.97 5.95 8.90
N GLY A 492 15.81 6.10 7.58
CA GLY A 492 16.01 7.39 6.89
C GLY A 492 15.14 8.54 7.39
N ILE A 493 13.87 8.30 7.78
CA ILE A 493 12.98 9.36 8.30
C ILE A 493 13.56 9.94 9.60
N GLY A 494 14.13 9.09 10.47
CA GLY A 494 14.78 9.52 11.69
C GLY A 494 16.02 10.37 11.38
N ALA A 495 16.82 9.95 10.39
CA ALA A 495 17.99 10.72 9.93
C ALA A 495 17.59 12.10 9.38
N MET A 496 16.47 12.18 8.64
CA MET A 496 15.98 13.44 8.08
C MET A 496 15.66 14.50 9.13
N LYS A 497 15.27 14.11 10.35
CA LYS A 497 15.01 15.06 11.46
C LYS A 497 16.25 15.86 11.87
N THR A 498 17.45 15.39 11.50
CA THR A 498 18.70 16.12 11.76
C THR A 498 18.94 17.29 10.81
N TYR A 499 18.13 17.41 9.75
CA TYR A 499 18.22 18.51 8.76
C TYR A 499 17.06 19.51 8.89
N GLY A 500 15.95 19.15 9.54
CA GLY A 500 14.82 20.05 9.72
C GLY A 500 13.51 19.37 10.12
N ALA A 501 12.39 20.10 9.99
CA ALA A 501 11.06 19.60 10.28
C ALA A 501 10.59 18.66 9.16
N VAL A 502 10.24 17.41 9.51
CA VAL A 502 9.94 16.34 8.53
C VAL A 502 8.43 16.11 8.42
N ASP A 503 7.91 16.26 7.21
CA ASP A 503 6.53 15.98 6.84
C ASP A 503 6.37 14.65 6.08
N VAL A 504 5.48 13.84 6.65
CA VAL A 504 4.74 12.68 6.14
C VAL A 504 3.96 12.80 4.83
N LEU A 505 4.51 13.28 3.69
CA LEU A 505 3.65 13.64 2.53
C LEU A 505 2.85 12.47 1.93
N ALA A 506 3.49 11.31 1.69
CA ALA A 506 2.81 10.13 1.17
C ALA A 506 3.40 8.83 1.73
N LYS A 507 2.55 7.82 1.97
CA LYS A 507 2.97 6.49 2.46
C LYS A 507 2.69 5.43 1.40
N HIS A 508 3.74 4.92 0.77
CA HIS A 508 3.68 3.91 -0.28
C HIS A 508 3.87 2.50 0.27
N GLY A 509 3.87 1.48 -0.58
CA GLY A 509 4.10 0.09 -0.17
C GLY A 509 5.46 -0.11 0.50
N LYS A 510 6.55 0.22 -0.21
CA LYS A 510 7.95 -0.02 0.19
C LYS A 510 8.66 1.20 0.81
N TYR A 511 8.13 2.39 0.64
CA TYR A 511 8.76 3.66 1.04
C TYR A 511 7.72 4.70 1.49
N SER A 512 8.17 5.87 1.93
CA SER A 512 7.33 7.06 2.13
C SER A 512 8.00 8.25 1.46
N THR A 513 7.23 9.07 0.76
CA THR A 513 7.71 10.36 0.24
C THR A 513 7.63 11.35 1.39
N VAL A 514 8.75 11.96 1.74
CA VAL A 514 8.85 12.94 2.84
C VAL A 514 9.35 14.27 2.31
N LEU A 515 8.95 15.35 2.96
CA LEU A 515 9.55 16.68 2.78
C LEU A 515 10.14 17.12 4.11
N THR A 516 11.42 17.48 4.11
CA THR A 516 12.08 18.12 5.25
C THR A 516 12.25 19.60 4.97
N ARG A 517 11.66 20.48 5.79
CA ARG A 517 11.86 21.93 5.68
C ARG A 517 13.05 22.38 6.51
N VAL A 518 13.95 23.12 5.90
CA VAL A 518 15.15 23.67 6.53
C VAL A 518 14.85 25.11 6.98
N GLY A 519 15.21 25.45 8.22
CA GLY A 519 15.09 26.82 8.75
C GLY A 519 13.77 27.20 9.46
N GLN A 520 12.71 26.37 9.38
CA GLN A 520 11.48 26.58 10.15
C GLN A 520 11.46 25.74 11.44
N GLY A 521 11.94 26.33 12.54
CA GLY A 521 11.57 26.05 13.94
C GLY A 521 11.61 24.60 14.47
N ALA A 522 12.55 24.34 15.38
CA ALA A 522 12.42 23.33 16.43
C ALA A 522 11.34 23.71 17.47
#